data_AF-A0A7R9I875-F1
#
_entry.id   AF-A0A7R9I875-F1
#
_cell.length_a   1.000
_cell.length_b   1.000
_cell.length_c   1.000
_cell.angle_alpha   90.00
_cell.angle_beta   90.00
_cell.angle_gamma   90.00
#
_symmetry.space_group_name_H-M   'P 1'
#
loop_
_entity.id
_entity.type
_entity.pdbx_description
1 polymer ?
#
loop_
_entity_poly.entity_id
_entity_poly.type
_entity_poly.pdbx_seq_one_letter_code
_entity_poly.pdbx_strand_id
1 'polypeptide(L)'
;MDDDEEIKTQCFGGEYMGEVFDHMLKRLSYRRQKRWWNAYMLFYTRLDVEENSLIKSLNELSLSDTQLGIMKMPPAIERSVRKQNIKFMHNRNQFSAEYFQFVRKLVSCNSAPLTRQHNSEKLVGTGTRSILDVNLPTV
;
A
#
# COMPACT_ATOMS: atom_id res chain seq x y z
N MET A 1 4.27 -23.22 24.01
CA MET A 1 3.89 -24.66 24.04
C MET A 1 3.12 -25.03 22.79
N ASP A 2 2.20 -24.19 22.29
CA ASP A 2 1.54 -24.42 20.99
C ASP A 2 2.43 -24.11 19.77
N ASP A 3 3.38 -23.18 19.92
CA ASP A 3 4.26 -22.73 18.83
C ASP A 3 5.11 -23.86 18.21
N ASP A 4 5.60 -24.80 19.02
CA ASP A 4 6.45 -25.91 18.53
C ASP A 4 5.65 -26.93 17.70
N GLU A 5 4.41 -27.22 18.11
CA GLU A 5 3.52 -28.12 17.36
C GLU A 5 2.97 -27.44 16.10
N GLU A 6 2.75 -26.12 16.15
CA GLU A 6 2.41 -25.33 14.96
C GLU A 6 3.55 -25.34 13.93
N ILE A 7 4.79 -25.08 14.37
CA ILE A 7 5.99 -25.11 13.51
C ILE A 7 6.14 -26.48 12.86
N LYS A 8 5.99 -27.57 13.62
CA LYS A 8 6.06 -28.93 13.08
C LYS A 8 4.98 -29.19 12.02
N THR A 9 3.75 -28.73 12.28
CA THR A 9 2.60 -28.92 11.39
C THR A 9 2.77 -28.16 10.08
N GLN A 10 3.37 -26.96 10.11
CA GLN A 10 3.54 -26.11 8.93
C GLN A 10 4.85 -26.37 8.17
N CYS A 11 5.94 -26.69 8.86
CA CYS A 11 7.27 -26.67 8.27
C CYS A 11 7.87 -28.06 7.99
N PHE A 12 7.53 -29.10 8.75
CA PHE A 12 8.30 -30.36 8.67
C PHE A 12 7.84 -31.27 7.52
N GLY A 13 6.61 -31.07 7.02
CA GLY A 13 6.03 -31.93 5.99
C GLY A 13 5.74 -33.34 6.51
N GLY A 14 5.93 -34.35 5.64
CA GLY A 14 5.69 -35.75 5.96
C GLY A 14 4.22 -36.18 5.80
N GLU A 15 3.86 -37.29 6.42
CA GLU A 15 2.52 -37.85 6.39
C GLU A 15 1.80 -37.62 7.72
N TYR A 16 0.50 -37.37 7.65
CA TYR A 16 -0.34 -37.16 8.82
C TYR A 16 -1.65 -37.94 8.69
N MET A 17 -2.32 -38.18 9.82
CA MET A 17 -3.66 -38.74 9.82
C MET A 17 -4.67 -37.59 9.75
N GLY A 18 -5.34 -37.46 8.61
CA GLY A 18 -6.40 -36.48 8.41
C GLY A 18 -7.77 -37.07 8.72
N GLU A 19 -8.56 -36.33 9.48
CA GLU A 19 -9.97 -36.60 9.68
C GLU A 19 -10.76 -36.16 8.45
N VAL A 20 -11.38 -37.10 7.76
CA VAL A 20 -12.23 -36.85 6.60
C VAL A 20 -13.65 -37.22 6.99
N PHE A 21 -14.51 -36.20 7.04
CA PHE A 21 -15.94 -36.39 7.30
C PHE A 21 -16.69 -36.71 6.01
N ASP A 22 -17.39 -37.84 6.01
CA ASP A 22 -18.26 -38.23 4.91
C ASP A 22 -19.69 -37.74 5.18
N HIS A 23 -20.20 -36.84 4.33
CA HIS A 23 -21.52 -36.23 4.51
C HIS A 23 -22.69 -37.19 4.25
N MET A 24 -22.49 -38.20 3.40
CA MET A 24 -23.51 -39.19 3.04
C MET A 24 -23.63 -40.27 4.10
N LEU A 25 -22.48 -40.75 4.60
CA LEU A 25 -22.40 -41.76 5.65
C LEU A 25 -22.47 -41.16 7.07
N LYS A 26 -22.48 -39.83 7.20
CA LYS A 26 -22.44 -39.06 8.47
C LYS A 26 -21.37 -39.59 9.43
N ARG A 27 -20.21 -39.96 8.89
CA ARG A 27 -19.16 -40.68 9.62
C ARG A 27 -17.80 -40.04 9.41
N LEU A 28 -17.05 -39.94 10.51
CA LEU A 28 -15.64 -39.53 10.51
C LEU A 28 -14.75 -40.70 10.13
N SER A 29 -13.78 -40.50 9.24
CA SER A 29 -12.78 -41.50 8.88
C SER A 29 -11.38 -40.93 8.99
N TYR A 30 -10.45 -41.71 9.53
CA TYR A 30 -9.03 -41.34 9.60
C TYR A 30 -8.32 -41.93 8.40
N ARG A 31 -7.64 -41.08 7.62
CA ARG A 31 -6.85 -41.52 6.46
C ARG A 31 -5.46 -40.91 6.52
N ARG A 32 -4.47 -41.69 6.10
CA ARG A 32 -3.09 -41.22 5.95
C ARG A 32 -3.03 -40.30 4.74
N GLN A 33 -2.58 -39.07 4.93
CA GLN A 33 -2.46 -38.02 3.92
C GLN A 33 -1.04 -37.46 3.92
N LYS A 34 -0.60 -36.94 2.78
CA LYS A 34 0.70 -36.29 2.62
C LYS A 34 0.57 -34.77 2.78
N ARG A 35 1.45 -34.15 3.57
CA ARG A 35 1.62 -32.70 3.58
C ARG A 35 2.36 -32.30 2.31
N TRP A 36 1.72 -31.51 1.45
CA TRP A 36 2.29 -31.03 0.19
C TRP A 36 3.01 -29.68 0.33
N TRP A 37 2.96 -29.08 1.52
CA TRP A 37 3.77 -27.94 1.93
C TRP A 37 4.79 -28.36 2.99
N ASN A 38 5.97 -27.77 2.94
CA ASN A 38 7.05 -27.89 3.92
C ASN A 38 8.01 -26.71 3.78
N ALA A 39 8.87 -26.52 4.78
CA ALA A 39 9.92 -25.53 4.71
C ALA A 39 10.95 -25.92 3.64
N TYR A 40 11.33 -24.95 2.82
CA TYR A 40 12.36 -25.12 1.79
C TYR A 40 13.72 -24.59 2.25
N MET A 41 13.74 -23.43 2.90
CA MET A 41 14.96 -22.78 3.41
C MET A 41 14.78 -22.39 4.86
N LEU A 42 15.85 -22.58 5.64
CA LEU A 42 15.91 -22.20 7.05
C LEU A 42 16.97 -21.10 7.21
N PHE A 43 16.56 -19.98 7.79
CA PHE A 43 17.45 -18.85 8.07
C PHE A 43 17.82 -18.86 9.55
N TYR A 44 19.11 -18.96 9.83
CA TYR A 44 19.65 -18.93 11.19
C TYR A 44 20.51 -17.68 11.37
N THR A 45 20.31 -17.02 12.50
CA THR A 45 21.12 -15.86 12.89
C THR A 45 22.05 -16.27 14.03
N ARG A 46 23.34 -15.95 13.88
CA ARG A 46 24.32 -16.13 14.95
C ARG A 46 24.04 -15.15 16.09
N LEU A 47 24.03 -15.64 17.33
CA LEU A 47 23.76 -14.82 18.53
C LEU A 47 25.01 -14.09 19.05
N ASP A 48 26.20 -14.53 18.64
CA ASP A 48 27.48 -13.98 19.08
C ASP A 48 27.95 -12.79 18.22
N VAL A 49 27.22 -12.46 17.15
CA VAL A 49 27.51 -11.32 16.30
C VAL A 49 26.60 -10.17 16.69
N GLU A 50 27.17 -9.11 17.27
CA GLU A 50 26.42 -7.89 17.54
C GLU A 50 25.88 -7.29 16.23
N GLU A 51 24.65 -6.78 16.25
CA GLU A 51 24.00 -6.14 15.09
C GLU A 51 24.89 -5.04 14.47
N ASN A 52 25.59 -4.29 15.34
CA ASN A 52 26.57 -3.28 14.94
C ASN A 52 27.76 -3.86 14.16
N SER A 53 28.17 -5.11 14.45
CA SER A 53 29.23 -5.80 13.71
C SER A 53 28.75 -6.23 12.33
N LEU A 54 27.50 -6.70 12.19
CA LEU A 54 26.94 -7.07 10.88
C LEU A 54 26.84 -5.85 9.96
N ILE A 55 26.37 -4.73 10.50
CA ILE A 55 26.28 -3.47 9.78
C ILE A 55 27.68 -2.98 9.35
N LYS A 56 28.68 -3.11 10.22
CA LYS A 56 30.08 -2.80 9.88
C LYS A 56 30.60 -3.69 8.75
N SER A 57 30.43 -5.01 8.85
CA SER A 57 30.86 -5.93 7.78
C SER A 57 30.12 -5.66 6.46
N LEU A 58 28.84 -5.30 6.51
CA LEU A 58 28.08 -4.93 5.31
C LEU A 58 28.59 -3.62 4.69
N ASN A 59 28.96 -2.63 5.53
CA ASN A 59 29.54 -1.38 5.07
C ASN A 59 30.95 -1.58 4.48
N GLU A 60 31.77 -2.46 5.05
CA GLU A 60 33.09 -2.83 4.51
C GLU A 60 32.99 -3.51 3.13
N LEU A 61 31.91 -4.27 2.89
CA LEU A 61 31.60 -4.87 1.59
C LEU A 61 30.94 -3.87 0.60
N SER A 62 30.54 -2.70 1.09
CA SER A 62 29.90 -1.66 0.29
C SER A 62 30.95 -0.74 -0.35
N LEU A 63 30.79 -0.44 -1.63
CA LEU A 63 31.66 0.52 -2.34
C LEU A 63 31.41 1.98 -1.92
N SER A 64 30.34 2.25 -1.17
CA SER A 64 29.96 3.59 -0.73
C SER A 64 30.21 3.76 0.78
N ASP A 65 31.14 4.67 1.12
CA ASP A 65 31.55 5.01 2.48
C ASP A 65 30.37 5.60 3.29
N THR A 66 29.61 4.73 3.94
CA THR A 66 28.42 5.11 4.72
C THR A 66 28.74 4.87 6.20
N GLN A 67 29.47 5.81 6.78
CA GLN A 67 29.99 5.75 8.16
C GLN A 67 28.91 5.63 9.28
N LEU A 68 27.62 5.65 8.94
CA LEU A 68 26.52 5.74 9.91
C LEU A 68 25.62 4.50 9.97
N GLY A 69 25.96 3.41 9.30
CA GLY A 69 25.23 2.14 9.43
C GLY A 69 23.79 2.12 8.88
N ILE A 70 23.28 3.27 8.45
CA ILE A 70 22.01 3.42 7.77
C ILE A 70 22.32 3.36 6.28
N MET A 71 22.04 2.22 5.63
CA MET A 71 22.02 2.16 4.17
C MET A 71 20.95 3.14 3.68
N LYS A 72 21.38 4.35 3.28
CA LYS A 72 20.49 5.31 2.63
C LYS A 72 20.03 4.69 1.32
N MET A 73 18.73 4.76 1.07
CA MET A 73 18.14 4.30 -0.19
C MET A 73 18.90 4.92 -1.37
N PRO A 74 19.44 4.12 -2.31
CA PRO A 74 20.13 4.67 -3.46
C PRO A 74 19.24 5.66 -4.22
N PRO A 75 19.75 6.82 -4.70
CA PRO A 75 18.93 7.88 -5.28
C PRO A 75 18.06 7.42 -6.46
N ALA A 76 18.51 6.43 -7.22
CA ALA A 76 17.72 5.84 -8.30
C ALA A 76 16.46 5.11 -7.78
N ILE A 77 16.59 4.35 -6.70
CA ILE A 77 15.47 3.63 -6.08
C ILE A 77 14.53 4.63 -5.40
N GLU A 78 15.07 5.62 -4.69
CA GLU A 78 14.28 6.68 -4.05
C GLU A 78 13.41 7.43 -5.07
N ARG A 79 14.00 7.87 -6.18
CA ARG A 79 13.25 8.53 -7.26
C ARG A 79 12.19 7.62 -7.87
N SER A 80 12.51 6.35 -8.10
CA SER A 80 11.57 5.37 -8.65
C SER A 80 10.37 5.17 -7.74
N VAL A 81 10.59 4.95 -6.44
CA VAL A 81 9.54 4.77 -5.44
C VAL A 81 8.69 6.03 -5.30
N ARG A 82 9.32 7.22 -5.20
CA ARG A 82 8.59 8.49 -5.13
C ARG A 82 7.68 8.66 -6.35
N LYS A 83 8.17 8.38 -7.57
CA LYS A 83 7.37 8.45 -8.80
C LYS A 83 6.19 7.48 -8.78
N GLN A 84 6.40 6.24 -8.34
CA GLN A 84 5.34 5.23 -8.25
C GLN A 84 4.27 5.61 -7.22
N ASN A 85 4.68 6.10 -6.05
CA ASN A 85 3.75 6.54 -5.00
C ASN A 85 2.88 7.73 -5.47
N ILE A 86 3.47 8.71 -6.17
CA ILE A 86 2.72 9.82 -6.76
C ILE A 86 1.71 9.30 -7.79
N LYS A 87 2.11 8.38 -8.67
CA LYS A 87 1.20 7.77 -9.66
C LYS A 87 0.06 7.00 -8.98
N PHE A 88 0.36 6.25 -7.93
CA PHE A 88 -0.64 5.52 -7.14
C PHE A 88 -1.66 6.48 -6.51
N MET A 89 -1.20 7.55 -5.87
CA MET A 89 -2.06 8.57 -5.29
C MET A 89 -2.93 9.26 -6.35
N HIS A 90 -2.36 9.59 -7.51
CA HIS A 90 -3.13 10.18 -8.62
C HIS A 90 -4.22 9.23 -9.10
N ASN A 91 -3.90 7.95 -9.33
CA ASN A 91 -4.88 6.95 -9.76
C ASN A 91 -5.99 6.73 -8.71
N ARG A 92 -5.64 6.70 -7.43
CA ARG A 92 -6.63 6.61 -6.34
C ARG A 92 -7.55 7.83 -6.30
N ASN A 93 -7.02 9.03 -6.56
CA ASN A 93 -7.79 10.27 -6.53
C ASN A 93 -8.68 10.46 -7.77
N GLN A 94 -8.42 9.77 -8.89
CA GLN A 94 -9.26 9.84 -10.10
C GLN A 94 -10.70 9.36 -9.87
N PHE A 95 -10.94 8.59 -8.81
CA PHE A 95 -12.26 8.02 -8.49
C PHE A 95 -12.77 8.43 -7.11
N SER A 96 -12.21 9.50 -6.52
CA SER A 96 -12.72 10.02 -5.26
C SER A 96 -14.04 10.76 -5.48
N ALA A 97 -14.97 10.65 -4.52
CA ALA A 97 -16.26 11.33 -4.62
C ALA A 97 -16.08 12.87 -4.67
N GLU A 98 -15.03 13.37 -4.03
CA GLU A 98 -14.62 14.77 -3.99
C GLU A 98 -14.18 15.26 -5.37
N TYR A 99 -13.49 14.43 -6.16
CA TYR A 99 -13.11 14.76 -7.53
C TYR A 99 -14.35 14.97 -8.41
N PHE A 100 -15.32 14.06 -8.35
CA PHE A 100 -16.58 14.22 -9.09
C PHE A 100 -17.41 15.40 -8.59
N GLN A 101 -17.45 15.66 -7.28
CA GLN A 101 -18.10 16.86 -6.73
C GLN A 101 -17.41 18.14 -7.18
N PHE A 102 -16.08 18.17 -7.22
CA PHE A 102 -15.29 19.28 -7.71
C PHE A 102 -15.57 19.55 -9.19
N VAL A 103 -15.51 18.52 -10.04
CA VAL A 103 -15.83 18.64 -11.48
C VAL A 103 -17.26 19.13 -11.68
N ARG A 104 -18.24 18.61 -10.93
CA ARG A 104 -19.63 19.10 -10.97
C ARG A 104 -19.72 20.58 -10.60
N LYS A 105 -19.11 21.00 -9.49
CA LYS A 105 -19.09 22.41 -9.06
C LYS A 105 -18.45 23.30 -10.12
N LEU A 106 -17.31 22.88 -10.69
CA LEU A 106 -16.59 23.61 -11.72
C LEU A 106 -17.44 23.83 -12.98
N VAL A 107 -18.18 22.82 -13.42
CA VAL A 107 -19.10 22.93 -14.56
C VAL A 107 -20.32 23.80 -14.21
N SER A 108 -20.88 23.65 -13.00
CA SER A 108 -22.05 24.43 -12.55
C SER A 108 -21.75 25.92 -12.34
N CYS A 109 -20.51 26.31 -12.05
CA CYS A 109 -20.12 27.72 -11.99
C CYS A 109 -20.19 28.42 -13.35
N ASN A 110 -19.99 27.68 -14.45
CA ASN A 110 -20.01 28.22 -15.81
C ASN A 110 -21.38 28.11 -16.49
N SER A 111 -22.33 27.36 -15.92
CA SER A 111 -23.72 27.42 -16.39
C SER A 111 -24.34 28.73 -15.91
N ALA A 112 -24.36 29.74 -16.78
CA ALA A 112 -25.13 30.95 -16.55
C ALA A 112 -26.58 30.55 -16.18
N PRO A 113 -27.22 31.22 -15.20
CA PRO A 113 -28.64 31.01 -14.97
C PRO A 113 -29.37 31.41 -16.25
N LEU A 114 -29.98 30.44 -16.94
CA LEU A 114 -30.96 30.72 -17.98
C LEU A 114 -32.00 31.64 -17.36
N THR A 115 -32.06 32.84 -17.90
CA THR A 115 -32.88 33.96 -17.47
C THR A 115 -34.33 33.51 -17.40
N ARG A 116 -34.87 33.31 -16.20
CA ARG A 116 -36.32 33.36 -15.99
C ARG A 116 -36.65 34.82 -15.70
N GLN A 117 -36.93 35.58 -16.75
CA GLN A 117 -37.47 36.93 -16.62
C GLN A 117 -38.79 36.87 -15.84
N HIS A 118 -38.84 37.50 -14.66
CA HIS A 118 -39.95 38.38 -14.30
C HIS A 118 -39.61 39.25 -13.06
N ASN A 119 -39.41 40.54 -13.36
CA ASN A 119 -39.61 41.77 -12.58
C ASN A 119 -39.11 42.01 -11.13
N SER A 120 -38.55 43.22 -11.04
CA SER A 120 -38.46 44.21 -9.95
C SER A 120 -37.43 44.05 -8.81
N GLU A 121 -36.40 44.90 -8.98
CA GLU A 121 -35.75 45.78 -7.98
C GLU A 121 -34.70 45.24 -7.00
N LYS A 122 -33.48 45.78 -7.21
CA LYS A 122 -32.40 46.12 -6.27
C LYS A 122 -31.94 45.05 -5.28
N LEU A 123 -30.73 44.50 -5.52
CA LEU A 123 -29.76 44.35 -4.43
C LEU A 123 -28.30 44.33 -4.90
N VAL A 124 -27.49 44.99 -4.08
CA VAL A 124 -26.05 45.23 -4.11
C VAL A 124 -25.21 43.95 -4.11
N GLY A 125 -24.07 44.02 -4.81
CA GLY A 125 -22.82 43.42 -4.34
C GLY A 125 -22.54 41.99 -4.78
N THR A 126 -21.59 41.84 -5.69
CA THR A 126 -20.26 41.23 -5.44
C THR A 126 -19.70 40.78 -6.79
N GLY A 127 -18.51 41.28 -7.13
CA GLY A 127 -17.80 40.85 -8.32
C GLY A 127 -17.58 39.34 -8.27
N THR A 128 -18.04 38.65 -9.30
CA THR A 128 -17.75 37.25 -9.56
C THR A 128 -16.25 37.11 -9.76
N ARG A 129 -15.50 36.85 -8.67
CA ARG A 129 -14.12 36.40 -8.75
C ARG A 129 -14.14 35.03 -9.41
N SER A 130 -13.70 34.98 -10.66
CA SER A 130 -13.44 33.74 -11.37
C SER A 130 -12.38 32.96 -10.60
N ILE A 131 -12.62 31.68 -10.35
CA ILE A 131 -11.64 30.76 -9.74
C ILE A 131 -10.37 30.61 -10.60
N LEU A 132 -10.35 31.18 -11.81
CA LEU A 132 -9.19 31.26 -12.70
C LEU A 132 -8.18 32.36 -12.34
N ASP A 133 -8.45 33.23 -11.35
CA ASP A 133 -7.42 34.11 -10.77
C ASP A 133 -6.51 33.33 -9.81
N VAL A 134 -5.95 32.23 -10.29
CA VAL A 134 -4.81 31.58 -9.64
C VAL A 134 -3.58 32.15 -10.32
N ASN A 135 -2.97 33.16 -9.68
CA ASN A 135 -1.65 33.64 -10.07
C ASN A 135 -0.70 32.45 -10.13
N LEU A 136 -0.35 32.02 -11.34
CA LEU A 136 0.81 31.16 -11.57
C LEU A 136 2.04 32.01 -11.21
N PRO A 137 2.89 31.58 -10.26
CA PRO A 137 4.21 32.19 -10.13
C PRO A 137 5.00 31.88 -11.40
N THR A 138 5.29 32.91 -12.18
CA THR A 138 6.34 32.89 -13.20
C THR A 138 7.68 32.52 -12.54
N VAL A 139 8.37 31.58 -13.21
CA VAL A 139 9.72 31.03 -13.01
C VAL A 139 10.62 31.77 -12.02
#